data_AF-A0A9E0A7V5-F1
#
_entry.id   AF-A0A9E0A7V5-F1
#
_cell.length_a   1.000
_cell.length_b   1.000
_cell.length_c   1.000
_cell.angle_alpha   90.00
_cell.angle_beta   90.00
_cell.angle_gamma   90.00
#
_symmetry.space_group_name_H-M   'P 1'
#
loop_
_entity.id
_entity.type
_entity.pdbx_description
1 polymer ?
#
loop_
_entity_poly.entity_id
_entity_poly.type
_entity_poly.pdbx_seq_one_letter_code
_entity_poly.pdbx_strand_id
1 'polypeptide(L)'
;MGIQYYGICKNCGRRFKIMDGGGFTFHMLRCDTCGKHKSVNFEQLGELHLRYLKGLNQPYSLATAHYDNLIRELFPGEPLPKDSYEAAIEEFVGKCKCGGQFRFNASPRCPRCRSTDFEEDPNGDAFLYD
;
A
#
# COMPACT_ATOMS: atom_id res chain seq x y z
N MET A 1 0.23 -8.81 -1.83
CA MET A 1 1.54 -9.02 -2.46
C MET A 1 1.93 -7.78 -3.19
N GLY A 2 3.19 -7.40 -3.02
CA GLY A 2 3.79 -6.31 -3.77
C GLY A 2 4.87 -6.80 -4.71
N ILE A 3 5.39 -5.85 -5.47
CA ILE A 3 6.47 -6.03 -6.41
C ILE A 3 7.50 -4.93 -6.20
N GLN A 4 8.77 -5.32 -6.19
CA GLN A 4 9.89 -4.43 -6.22
C GLN A 4 10.56 -4.53 -7.58
N TYR A 5 10.75 -3.41 -8.26
CA TYR A 5 11.44 -3.34 -9.55
C TYR A 5 12.27 -2.05 -9.63
N TYR A 6 12.92 -1.81 -10.77
CA TYR A 6 13.70 -0.60 -11.00
C TYR A 6 13.05 0.28 -12.07
N GLY A 7 13.10 1.59 -11.86
CA GLY A 7 12.73 2.58 -12.86
C GLY A 7 13.83 3.60 -13.12
N ILE A 8 13.81 4.19 -14.31
CA ILE A 8 14.72 5.25 -14.74
C ILE A 8 13.92 6.54 -14.87
N CYS A 9 14.28 7.55 -14.07
CA CYS A 9 13.59 8.84 -14.11
C CYS A 9 13.88 9.59 -15.40
N LYS A 10 12.83 9.99 -16.14
CA LYS A 10 12.97 10.71 -17.42
C LYS A 10 13.50 12.14 -17.27
N ASN A 11 13.34 12.74 -16.09
CA ASN A 11 13.80 14.12 -15.87
C ASN A 11 15.30 14.22 -15.51
N CYS A 12 15.88 13.20 -14.87
CA CYS A 12 17.26 13.30 -14.35
C CYS A 12 18.12 12.05 -14.59
N GLY A 13 17.60 11.04 -15.30
CA GLY A 13 18.29 9.79 -15.64
C GLY A 13 18.58 8.88 -14.44
N ARG A 14 18.13 9.23 -13.23
CA ARG A 14 18.43 8.43 -12.04
C ARG A 14 17.66 7.12 -12.12
N ARG A 15 18.38 6.00 -12.07
CA ARG A 15 17.86 4.69 -11.75
C ARG A 15 17.51 4.59 -10.27
N PHE A 16 16.32 4.12 -9.92
CA PHE A 16 15.88 3.95 -8.53
C PHE A 16 14.93 2.76 -8.38
N LYS A 17 14.87 2.25 -7.16
CA LYS A 17 14.00 1.15 -6.78
C LYS A 17 12.58 1.66 -6.55
N ILE A 18 11.60 0.93 -7.08
CA ILE A 18 10.18 1.15 -6.87
C ILE A 18 9.63 -0.07 -6.13
N MET A 19 8.76 0.16 -5.15
CA MET A 19 8.03 -0.89 -4.43
C MET A 19 6.55 -0.56 -4.55
N ASP A 20 5.77 -1.42 -5.21
CA ASP A 20 4.34 -1.23 -5.44
C ASP A 20 3.53 -2.37 -4.80
N GLY A 21 2.44 -2.02 -4.13
CA GLY A 21 1.58 -2.96 -3.42
C GLY A 21 2.02 -3.28 -1.99
N GLY A 22 1.06 -3.62 -1.14
CA GLY A 22 1.29 -4.12 0.22
C GLY A 22 1.33 -5.65 0.27
N GLY A 23 1.41 -6.18 1.49
CA GLY A 23 1.41 -7.61 1.74
C GLY A 23 0.03 -8.22 1.96
N PHE A 24 0.05 -9.48 2.35
CA PHE A 24 -1.08 -10.25 2.88
C PHE A 24 -1.48 -9.78 4.27
N THR A 25 -0.57 -9.10 4.98
CA THR A 25 -0.77 -8.71 6.39
C THR A 25 -0.49 -7.22 6.66
N PHE A 26 -0.19 -6.43 5.63
CA PHE A 26 0.06 -5.00 5.77
C PHE A 26 -0.31 -4.20 4.52
N HIS A 27 -0.61 -2.92 4.74
CA HIS A 27 -0.73 -1.92 3.70
C HIS A 27 0.57 -1.12 3.59
N MET A 28 0.99 -0.81 2.37
CA MET A 28 2.13 0.09 2.14
C MET A 28 1.64 1.35 1.45
N LEU A 29 1.70 2.47 2.18
CA LEU A 29 1.33 3.78 1.67
C LEU A 29 2.58 4.54 1.23
N ARG A 30 2.41 5.49 0.30
CA ARG A 30 3.49 6.31 -0.23
C ARG A 30 3.23 7.78 0.02
N CYS A 31 4.27 8.51 0.42
CA CYS A 31 4.18 9.95 0.56
C CYS A 31 4.04 10.63 -0.80
N ASP A 32 2.97 11.39 -0.97
CA ASP A 32 2.63 12.16 -2.16
C ASP A 32 3.66 13.23 -2.54
N THR A 33 4.62 13.55 -1.68
CA THR A 33 5.58 14.65 -1.87
C THR A 33 7.02 14.16 -2.00
N CYS A 34 7.46 13.26 -1.11
CA CYS A 34 8.83 12.74 -1.12
C CYS A 34 8.98 11.29 -1.59
N GLY A 35 7.86 10.57 -1.80
CA GLY A 35 7.89 9.18 -2.26
C GLY A 35 8.32 8.15 -1.21
N LYS A 36 8.57 8.55 0.05
CA LYS A 36 8.86 7.59 1.13
C LYS A 36 7.67 6.69 1.39
N HIS A 37 7.95 5.43 1.72
CA HIS A 37 6.93 4.45 2.08
C HIS A 37 6.67 4.46 3.59
N LYS A 38 5.46 4.08 3.99
CA LYS A 38 5.11 3.73 5.36
C LYS A 38 4.23 2.48 5.32
N SER A 39 4.68 1.45 6.02
CA SER A 39 3.90 0.21 6.21
C SER A 39 3.00 0.34 7.43
N VAL A 40 1.81 -0.25 7.34
CA VAL A 40 0.88 -0.43 8.46
C VAL A 40 0.39 -1.86 8.47
N ASN A 41 0.67 -2.58 9.55
CA ASN A 41 0.23 -3.96 9.72
C ASN A 41 -1.26 -4.01 10.05
N PHE A 42 -1.95 -5.06 9.61
CA PHE A 42 -3.38 -5.24 9.85
C PHE A 42 -3.70 -5.39 11.33
N GLU A 43 -2.79 -5.96 12.12
CA GLU A 43 -2.88 -5.99 13.58
C GLU A 43 -2.95 -4.59 14.20
N GLN A 44 -2.22 -3.62 13.63
CA GLN A 44 -2.25 -2.22 14.11
C GLN A 44 -3.55 -1.51 13.75
N LEU A 45 -4.21 -1.93 12.67
CA LEU A 45 -5.51 -1.41 12.24
C LEU A 45 -6.65 -2.01 13.07
N GLY A 46 -6.46 -3.20 13.64
CA GLY A 46 -7.41 -3.86 14.53
C GLY A 46 -8.81 -3.94 13.89
N GLU A 47 -9.81 -3.43 14.61
CA GLU A 47 -11.21 -3.46 14.18
C GLU A 47 -11.44 -2.82 12.80
N LEU A 48 -10.66 -1.79 12.44
CA LEU A 48 -10.77 -1.14 11.12
C LEU A 48 -10.58 -2.15 9.99
N HIS A 49 -9.59 -3.05 10.13
CA HIS A 49 -9.34 -4.10 9.15
C HIS A 49 -10.39 -5.21 9.20
N LEU A 50 -10.86 -5.59 10.39
CA LEU A 50 -11.92 -6.60 10.53
C LEU A 50 -13.23 -6.19 9.85
N ARG A 51 -13.63 -4.92 10.02
CA ARG A 51 -14.81 -4.35 9.34
C ARG A 51 -14.64 -4.34 7.82
N TYR A 52 -13.45 -4.09 7.32
CA TYR A 52 -13.17 -4.18 5.88
C TYR A 52 -13.31 -5.62 5.38
N LEU A 53 -12.67 -6.59 6.04
CA LEU A 53 -12.78 -8.01 5.69
C LEU A 53 -14.23 -8.48 5.67
N LYS A 54 -15.03 -8.08 6.66
CA LYS A 54 -16.47 -8.39 6.76
C LYS A 54 -17.26 -7.98 5.51
N GLY A 55 -16.89 -6.87 4.88
CA GLY A 55 -17.57 -6.33 3.69
C GLY A 55 -17.15 -6.97 2.37
N LEU A 56 -16.14 -7.85 2.34
CA LEU A 56 -15.65 -8.44 1.10
C LEU A 56 -16.51 -9.63 0.64
N ASN A 57 -16.71 -9.72 -0.68
CA ASN A 57 -17.40 -10.85 -1.31
C ASN A 57 -16.52 -12.12 -1.40
N GLN A 58 -15.21 -11.97 -1.25
CA GLN A 58 -14.21 -13.03 -1.25
C GLN A 58 -13.10 -12.67 -0.26
N PRO A 59 -12.25 -13.61 0.16
CA PRO A 59 -11.09 -13.29 0.98
C PRO A 59 -10.24 -12.16 0.42
N TYR A 60 -9.59 -11.40 1.30
CA TYR A 60 -8.64 -10.36 0.89
C TYR A 60 -7.45 -10.98 0.16
N SER A 61 -6.98 -12.13 0.62
CA SER A 61 -5.96 -12.94 -0.06
C SER A 61 -6.25 -14.43 0.10
N LEU A 62 -5.79 -15.23 -0.86
CA LEU A 62 -5.80 -16.69 -0.74
C LEU A 62 -4.93 -17.17 0.43
N ALA A 63 -3.84 -16.46 0.74
CA ALA A 63 -2.94 -16.79 1.85
C ALA A 63 -3.63 -16.64 3.22
N THR A 64 -4.61 -15.74 3.33
CA THR A 64 -5.37 -15.45 4.57
C THR A 64 -6.79 -15.99 4.52
N ALA A 65 -7.16 -16.78 3.49
CA ALA A 65 -8.54 -17.10 3.18
C ALA A 65 -9.33 -17.74 4.32
N HIS A 66 -8.70 -18.65 5.07
CA HIS A 66 -9.35 -19.28 6.22
C HIS A 66 -9.75 -18.24 7.29
N TYR A 67 -8.81 -17.36 7.64
CA TYR A 67 -9.04 -16.30 8.62
C TYR A 67 -10.07 -15.28 8.11
N ASP A 68 -9.93 -14.82 6.86
CA ASP A 68 -10.84 -13.84 6.28
C ASP A 68 -12.28 -14.35 6.23
N ASN A 69 -12.47 -15.63 5.90
CA ASN A 69 -13.80 -16.27 5.91
C ASN A 69 -14.39 -16.33 7.32
N LEU A 70 -13.59 -16.66 8.35
CA LEU A 70 -14.05 -16.63 9.73
C LEU A 70 -14.51 -15.22 10.14
N ILE A 71 -13.76 -14.18 9.78
CA ILE A 71 -14.14 -12.79 10.06
C ILE A 71 -15.43 -12.43 9.32
N ARG A 72 -15.56 -12.79 8.04
CA ARG A 72 -16.76 -12.54 7.24
C ARG A 72 -18.01 -13.17 7.85
N GLU A 73 -17.91 -14.38 8.38
CA GLU A 73 -19.04 -15.08 8.98
C GLU A 73 -19.35 -14.61 10.40
N LEU A 74 -18.33 -14.50 11.26
CA LEU A 74 -18.50 -14.42 12.71
C LEU A 74 -18.36 -13.01 13.30
N PHE A 75 -17.68 -12.09 12.60
CA PHE A 75 -17.47 -10.75 13.15
C PHE A 75 -18.81 -9.98 13.24
N PRO A 76 -19.17 -9.42 14.41
CA PRO A 76 -20.48 -8.80 14.64
C PRO A 76 -20.57 -7.35 14.15
N GLY A 77 -19.45 -6.70 13.81
CA GLY A 77 -19.42 -5.30 13.42
C GLY A 77 -19.90 -5.07 11.98
N GLU A 78 -20.29 -3.83 11.71
CA GLU A 78 -20.77 -3.42 10.39
C GLU A 78 -19.62 -3.37 9.37
N PRO A 79 -19.85 -3.85 8.13
CA PRO A 79 -18.85 -3.83 7.08
C PRO A 79 -18.44 -2.39 6.74
N LEU A 80 -17.16 -2.19 6.43
CA LEU A 80 -16.62 -0.89 6.03
C LEU A 80 -16.30 -0.90 4.53
N PRO A 81 -16.89 0.00 3.72
CA PRO A 81 -16.56 0.12 2.30
C PRO A 81 -15.09 0.50 2.08
N LYS A 82 -14.55 0.09 0.93
CA LYS A 82 -13.15 0.29 0.57
C LYS A 82 -12.70 1.76 0.69
N ASP A 83 -13.46 2.70 0.16
CA ASP A 83 -13.06 4.12 0.17
C ASP A 83 -12.98 4.67 1.60
N SER A 84 -13.93 4.31 2.46
CA SER A 84 -13.92 4.68 3.89
C SER A 84 -12.77 4.02 4.65
N TYR A 85 -12.45 2.77 4.31
CA TYR A 85 -11.33 2.02 4.88
C TYR A 85 -9.98 2.65 4.49
N GLU A 86 -9.76 2.95 3.21
CA GLU A 86 -8.55 3.61 2.73
C GLU A 86 -8.38 4.99 3.36
N ALA A 87 -9.44 5.81 3.41
CA ALA A 87 -9.40 7.13 4.03
C ALA A 87 -9.04 7.06 5.53
N ALA A 88 -9.63 6.12 6.28
CA ALA A 88 -9.34 5.93 7.69
C ALA A 88 -7.89 5.50 7.95
N ILE A 89 -7.30 4.70 7.05
CA ILE A 89 -5.87 4.34 7.15
C ILE A 89 -4.98 5.53 6.84
N GLU A 90 -5.29 6.31 5.80
CA GLU A 90 -4.52 7.52 5.47
C GLU A 90 -4.52 8.52 6.65
N GLU A 91 -5.66 8.66 7.34
CA GLU A 91 -5.77 9.44 8.57
C GLU A 91 -4.94 8.84 9.72
N PHE A 92 -5.09 7.54 9.98
CA PHE A 92 -4.32 6.81 11.01
C PHE A 92 -2.80 6.95 10.82
N VAL A 93 -2.34 6.90 9.57
CA VAL A 93 -0.94 7.02 9.21
C VAL A 93 -0.40 8.44 9.41
N GLY A 94 -1.24 9.45 9.23
CA GLY A 94 -0.89 10.85 9.41
C GLY A 94 0.10 11.38 8.37
N LYS A 95 0.81 12.45 8.73
CA LYS A 95 1.70 13.18 7.81
C LYS A 95 3.12 12.59 7.75
N CYS A 96 3.74 12.73 6.59
CA CYS A 96 5.15 12.47 6.41
C CYS A 96 6.00 13.58 7.04
N LYS A 97 7.21 13.25 7.50
CA LYS A 97 8.18 14.22 8.05
C LYS A 97 8.57 15.33 7.06
N CYS A 98 8.37 15.12 5.75
CA CYS A 98 8.60 16.15 4.75
C CYS A 98 7.43 17.14 4.59
N GLY A 99 6.33 16.98 5.34
CA GLY A 99 5.11 17.78 5.23
C GLY A 99 4.04 17.21 4.29
N GLY A 100 4.38 16.21 3.46
CA GLY A 100 3.43 15.53 2.57
C GLY A 100 2.51 14.54 3.28
N GLN A 101 1.56 13.97 2.55
CA GLN A 101 0.60 12.99 3.06
C GLN A 101 0.91 11.59 2.52
N PHE A 102 0.70 10.56 3.33
CA PHE A 102 0.79 9.18 2.87
C PHE A 102 -0.54 8.80 2.22
N ARG A 103 -0.48 8.30 0.99
CA ARG A 103 -1.65 7.90 0.19
C ARG A 103 -1.47 6.49 -0.38
N PHE A 104 -2.57 5.78 -0.59
CA PHE A 104 -2.55 4.49 -1.29
C PHE A 104 -2.15 4.62 -2.76
N ASN A 105 -2.65 5.66 -3.42
CA ASN A 105 -2.50 5.89 -4.86
C ASN A 105 -1.40 6.90 -5.24
N ALA A 106 -0.55 7.30 -4.29
CA ALA A 106 0.56 8.20 -4.60
C ALA A 106 1.57 7.51 -5.52
N SER A 107 1.95 8.17 -6.62
CA SER A 107 2.94 7.64 -7.57
C SER A 107 4.35 7.56 -6.96
N PRO A 108 5.20 6.62 -7.42
CA PRO A 108 6.62 6.62 -7.07
C PRO A 108 7.25 7.97 -7.44
N ARG A 109 8.18 8.44 -6.62
CA ARG A 109 8.93 9.67 -6.90
C ARG A 109 10.41 9.40 -6.97
N CYS A 110 11.05 9.98 -7.98
CA CYS A 110 12.49 9.94 -8.10
C CYS A 110 13.14 10.55 -6.84
N PRO A 111 14.05 9.84 -6.15
CA PRO A 111 14.66 10.33 -4.91
C PRO A 111 15.56 11.56 -5.13
N ARG A 112 15.97 11.82 -6.38
CA ARG A 112 16.83 12.96 -6.74
C ARG A 112 16.04 14.23 -7.05
N CYS A 113 15.03 14.16 -7.90
CA CYS A 113 14.30 15.35 -8.40
C CYS A 113 12.80 15.37 -8.05
N ARG A 114 12.29 14.35 -7.36
CA ARG A 114 10.88 14.16 -6.98
C ARG A 114 9.89 14.02 -8.15
N SER A 115 10.38 13.94 -9.39
CA SER A 115 9.53 13.65 -10.56
C SER A 115 8.82 12.30 -10.40
N THR A 116 7.58 12.25 -10.87
CA THR A 116 6.78 11.03 -11.03
C THR A 116 6.91 10.44 -12.43
N ASP A 117 7.67 11.08 -13.32
CA ASP A 117 7.91 10.60 -14.67
C ASP A 117 9.17 9.72 -14.72
N PHE A 118 8.92 8.44 -14.97
CA PHE A 118 9.92 7.39 -15.09
C PHE A 118 9.42 6.32 -16.04
N GLU A 119 10.35 5.50 -16.52
CA GLU A 119 10.08 4.25 -17.22
C GLU A 119 10.63 3.08 -16.42
N GLU A 120 10.06 1.89 -16.60
CA GLU A 120 10.62 0.67 -16.04
C GLU A 120 11.99 0.39 -16.69
N ASP A 121 12.96 -0.01 -15.89
CA ASP A 121 14.28 -0.41 -16.38
C ASP A 121 14.17 -1.79 -17.05
N PRO A 122 14.38 -1.91 -18.38
CA PRO A 122 14.23 -3.18 -19.08
C PRO A 122 15.28 -4.23 -18.68
N ASN A 123 16.36 -3.81 -18.01
CA ASN A 123 17.40 -4.70 -17.48
C ASN A 123 17.30 -4.87 -15.95
N GLY A 124 16.24 -4.34 -15.33
CA GLY A 124 16.02 -4.40 -13.90
C GLY A 124 15.33 -5.69 -13.48
N ASP A 125 15.87 -6.36 -12.46
CA ASP A 125 15.18 -7.48 -11.84
C ASP A 125 13.89 -7.02 -11.14
N ALA A 126 12.88 -7.87 -11.21
CA ALA A 126 11.64 -7.74 -10.46
C ALA A 126 11.56 -8.82 -9.37
N PHE A 127 11.19 -8.41 -8.17
CA PHE A 127 11.03 -9.28 -7.01
C PHE A 127 9.62 -9.15 -6.46
N LEU A 128 8.90 -10.26 -6.41
CA LEU A 128 7.64 -10.33 -5.70
C LEU A 128 7.92 -10.46 -4.20
N TYR A 129 7.10 -9.79 -3.39
CA TYR A 129 7.18 -9.88 -1.94
C TYR A 129 5.79 -9.99 -1.32
N ASP A 130 5.81 -10.51 -0.10
CA ASP A 130 4.71 -10.36 0.84
C ASP A 130 4.96 -9.15 1.72
#